data_AF-A0A2I0AXV9-F1
#
_entry.id   AF-A0A2I0AXV9-F1
#
_cell.length_a   1.000
_cell.length_b   1.000
_cell.length_c   1.000
_cell.angle_alpha   90.00
_cell.angle_beta   90.00
_cell.angle_gamma   90.00
#
_symmetry.space_group_name_H-M   'P 1'
#
loop_
_entity.id
_entity.type
_entity.pdbx_description
1 polymer ?
#
loop_
_entity_poly.entity_id
_entity_poly.type
_entity_poly.pdbx_seq_one_letter_code
_entity_poly.pdbx_strand_id
1 'polypeptide(L)'
;MESASPSVPFPLLHTPIEANYRPCTIPYRFPSDNPRKATPVEIQWIDLFLNSVPSFRKRAENDPTVTDAFAKAEKFAQRYTEILEDLKNDPESHGGPPDCILLCRLREQILRELGFRDIFKKVKDDENAKAISLFEDVVRLNDAIDDDRNRVENLVRGILAGNIFDLGSAQLAEVFAKDGMSFLASCQKLISRPWVIDDLDTFKTNWINKSWKKAVIFVDNSGADVILGILPFARELLRRGTQVVLAANDMPSINDVTYPELVDIVSKLKDEKGQIFGVDASGLLVANSGNDLPVIDLTSVSPDLAYLAGDADLVVLEGMGRAIETNLYVQMKCDSIKIGMVKHPEVAQFLGGRLYDCVFKYNEV
;
A
#
# COMPACT_ATOMS: atom_id res chain seq x y z
N MET A 1 2.47 -9.71 18.40
CA MET A 1 2.95 -8.42 18.93
C MET A 1 2.65 -7.37 17.88
N GLU A 2 1.85 -6.37 18.24
CA GLU A 2 1.58 -5.19 17.42
C GLU A 2 2.76 -4.20 17.51
N SER A 3 2.78 -3.18 16.67
CA SER A 3 3.73 -2.06 16.86
C SER A 3 3.57 -1.49 18.27
N ALA A 4 4.68 -1.36 18.99
CA ALA A 4 4.71 -0.75 20.32
C ALA A 4 4.87 0.78 20.25
N SER A 5 4.86 1.35 19.03
CA SER A 5 5.06 2.77 18.83
C SER A 5 3.89 3.57 19.40
N PRO A 6 4.14 4.70 20.10
CA PRO A 6 3.07 5.62 20.45
C PRO A 6 2.38 6.07 19.15
N SER A 7 1.08 6.34 19.21
CA SER A 7 0.33 6.81 18.06
C SER A 7 -0.46 8.08 18.33
N VAL A 8 -0.64 8.87 17.28
CA VAL A 8 -1.43 10.10 17.24
C VAL A 8 -2.22 10.16 15.93
N PRO A 9 -3.30 10.95 15.86
CA PRO A 9 -3.99 11.14 14.59
C PRO A 9 -3.13 11.88 13.56
N PHE A 10 -3.25 11.50 12.29
CA PHE A 10 -2.59 12.17 11.19
C PHE A 10 -3.07 13.63 11.10
N PRO A 11 -2.17 14.63 11.07
CA PRO A 11 -2.52 16.03 11.32
C PRO A 11 -3.44 16.64 10.25
N LEU A 12 -3.44 16.06 9.05
CA LEU A 12 -4.19 16.55 7.90
C LEU A 12 -5.61 15.96 7.80
N LEU A 13 -6.03 15.10 8.74
CA LEU A 13 -7.43 14.70 8.85
C LEU A 13 -8.32 15.89 9.26
N HIS A 14 -9.52 15.97 8.69
CA HIS A 14 -10.53 16.94 9.12
C HIS A 14 -10.99 16.65 10.56
N THR A 15 -11.14 17.73 11.34
CA THR A 15 -11.61 17.68 12.73
C THR A 15 -13.07 18.13 12.83
N PRO A 16 -13.89 17.54 13.72
CA PRO A 16 -13.56 16.45 14.64
C PRO A 16 -13.42 15.10 13.91
N ILE A 17 -12.41 14.30 14.27
CA ILE A 17 -12.04 13.10 13.52
C ILE A 17 -13.13 12.03 13.66
N GLU A 18 -13.70 11.90 14.85
CA GLU A 18 -14.72 10.90 15.20
C GLU A 18 -16.00 11.00 14.35
N ALA A 19 -16.26 12.18 13.79
CA ALA A 19 -17.43 12.43 12.94
C ALA A 19 -17.12 12.36 11.45
N ASN A 20 -15.85 12.52 11.04
CA ASN A 20 -15.47 12.75 9.65
C ASN A 20 -14.55 11.66 9.07
N TYR A 21 -13.99 10.80 9.92
CA TYR A 21 -13.06 9.77 9.48
C TYR A 21 -13.53 8.38 9.86
N ARG A 22 -13.60 7.52 8.86
CA ARG A 22 -13.72 6.07 8.99
C ARG A 22 -12.64 5.46 8.10
N PRO A 23 -11.73 4.63 8.63
CA PRO A 23 -10.63 4.10 7.84
C PRO A 23 -11.14 3.14 6.77
N CYS A 24 -11.94 2.14 7.14
CA CYS A 24 -12.48 1.12 6.22
C CYS A 24 -13.50 1.71 5.25
N THR A 25 -13.18 1.64 3.96
CA THR A 25 -14.00 2.16 2.85
C THR A 25 -15.29 1.36 2.66
N ILE A 26 -15.19 0.03 2.77
CA ILE A 26 -16.27 -0.89 2.44
C ILE A 26 -16.97 -1.30 3.73
N PRO A 27 -18.25 -0.91 3.93
CA PRO A 27 -18.99 -1.30 5.13
C PRO A 27 -19.41 -2.77 5.02
N TYR A 28 -18.95 -3.62 5.93
CA TYR A 28 -19.40 -5.02 5.97
C TYR A 28 -20.74 -5.17 6.66
N ARG A 29 -21.09 -4.20 7.50
CA ARG A 29 -22.27 -4.21 8.35
C ARG A 29 -22.85 -2.80 8.51
N PHE A 30 -24.17 -2.73 8.64
CA PHE A 30 -24.94 -1.57 9.05
C PHE A 30 -25.57 -1.78 10.44
N PRO A 31 -25.87 -0.70 11.19
CA PRO A 31 -26.50 -0.82 12.52
C PRO A 31 -27.86 -1.55 12.53
N SER A 32 -28.53 -1.63 11.39
CA SER A 32 -29.81 -2.34 11.24
C SER A 32 -29.66 -3.86 11.06
N ASP A 33 -28.46 -4.36 10.79
CA ASP A 33 -28.23 -5.79 10.57
C ASP A 33 -28.30 -6.57 11.88
N ASN A 34 -28.67 -7.86 11.80
CA ASN A 34 -28.73 -8.72 12.97
C ASN A 34 -27.31 -8.93 13.55
N PRO A 35 -27.01 -8.51 14.79
CA PRO A 35 -25.66 -8.58 15.35
C PRO A 35 -25.19 -10.03 15.59
N ARG A 36 -26.11 -11.00 15.68
CA ARG A 36 -25.79 -12.41 15.95
C ARG A 36 -25.58 -13.25 14.69
N LYS A 37 -25.56 -12.63 13.51
CA LYS A 37 -25.43 -13.35 12.25
C LYS A 37 -24.53 -12.58 11.29
N ALA A 38 -23.55 -13.27 10.72
CA ALA A 38 -22.69 -12.67 9.72
C ALA A 38 -23.52 -12.18 8.50
N THR A 39 -23.23 -10.98 8.03
CA THR A 39 -23.84 -10.42 6.82
C THR A 39 -23.24 -11.12 5.59
N PRO A 40 -23.90 -11.04 4.42
CA PRO A 40 -23.31 -11.54 3.17
C PRO A 40 -21.95 -10.90 2.84
N VAL A 41 -21.76 -9.62 3.18
CA VAL A 41 -20.50 -8.90 2.94
C VAL A 41 -19.42 -9.38 3.90
N GLU A 42 -19.73 -9.56 5.18
CA GLU A 42 -18.78 -10.14 6.15
C GLU A 42 -18.33 -11.54 5.69
N ILE A 43 -19.26 -12.40 5.26
CA ILE A 43 -18.93 -13.74 4.77
C ILE A 43 -18.03 -13.66 3.54
N GLN A 44 -18.36 -12.82 2.56
CA GLN A 44 -17.57 -12.64 1.34
C GLN A 44 -16.12 -12.22 1.65
N TRP A 45 -15.94 -11.26 2.55
CA TRP A 45 -14.60 -10.82 2.95
C TRP A 45 -13.87 -11.87 3.78
N ILE A 46 -14.54 -12.54 4.72
CA ILE A 46 -13.93 -13.65 5.47
C ILE A 46 -13.46 -14.75 4.49
N ASP A 47 -14.26 -15.10 3.49
CA ASP A 47 -13.90 -16.08 2.47
C ASP A 47 -12.68 -15.65 1.64
N LEU A 48 -12.57 -14.36 1.31
CA LEU A 48 -11.36 -13.81 0.67
C LEU A 48 -10.12 -14.05 1.54
N PHE A 49 -10.19 -13.77 2.85
CA PHE A 49 -9.07 -14.01 3.76
C PHE A 49 -8.77 -15.50 3.95
N LEU A 50 -9.79 -16.36 4.01
CA LEU A 50 -9.63 -17.83 4.02
C LEU A 50 -8.88 -18.33 2.79
N ASN A 51 -9.21 -17.80 1.61
CA ASN A 51 -8.54 -18.16 0.35
C ASN A 51 -7.06 -17.75 0.32
N SER A 52 -6.63 -16.81 1.17
CA SER A 52 -5.21 -16.43 1.31
C SER A 52 -4.41 -17.39 2.20
N VAL A 53 -5.05 -18.17 3.08
CA VAL A 53 -4.37 -19.03 4.06
C VAL A 53 -3.34 -19.96 3.42
N PRO A 54 -3.62 -20.66 2.29
CA PRO A 54 -2.65 -21.56 1.68
C PRO A 54 -1.37 -20.86 1.21
N SER A 55 -1.47 -19.65 0.66
CA SER A 55 -0.29 -18.91 0.16
C SER A 55 0.60 -18.44 1.33
N PHE A 56 0.00 -17.92 2.39
CA PHE A 56 0.72 -17.51 3.61
C PHE A 56 1.36 -18.71 4.30
N ARG A 57 0.65 -19.83 4.43
CA ARG A 57 1.22 -21.09 4.94
C ARG A 57 2.43 -21.53 4.10
N LYS A 58 2.27 -21.55 2.77
CA LYS A 58 3.34 -21.96 1.85
C LYS A 58 4.57 -21.07 1.98
N ARG A 59 4.39 -19.78 2.19
CA ARG A 59 5.50 -18.86 2.43
C ARG A 59 6.14 -19.12 3.79
N ALA A 60 5.34 -19.24 4.84
CA ALA A 60 5.78 -19.45 6.20
C ALA A 60 6.56 -20.77 6.38
N GLU A 61 6.12 -21.88 5.77
CA GLU A 61 6.84 -23.17 5.88
C GLU A 61 8.24 -23.14 5.27
N ASN A 62 8.50 -22.19 4.36
CA ASN A 62 9.77 -22.01 3.65
C ASN A 62 10.62 -20.89 4.27
N ASP A 63 10.23 -20.30 5.40
CA ASP A 63 11.01 -19.30 6.11
C ASP A 63 12.20 -19.96 6.83
N PRO A 64 13.45 -19.76 6.36
CA PRO A 64 14.62 -20.42 6.93
C PRO A 64 15.04 -19.83 8.28
N THR A 65 14.46 -18.70 8.69
CA THR A 65 14.82 -18.00 9.93
C THR A 65 14.08 -18.53 11.15
N VAL A 66 13.07 -19.38 10.94
CA VAL A 66 12.20 -19.92 12.00
C VAL A 66 12.46 -21.41 12.20
N THR A 67 12.80 -21.80 13.44
CA THR A 67 12.90 -23.22 13.82
C THR A 67 11.53 -23.89 13.75
N ASP A 68 11.48 -25.09 13.18
CA ASP A 68 10.24 -25.86 12.93
C ASP A 68 9.20 -25.08 12.11
N ALA A 69 9.65 -24.28 11.13
CA ALA A 69 8.81 -23.45 10.27
C ALA A 69 7.62 -24.20 9.68
N PHE A 70 7.81 -25.42 9.18
CA PHE A 70 6.73 -26.26 8.64
C PHE A 70 5.60 -26.49 9.66
N ALA A 71 5.93 -26.98 10.86
CA ALA A 71 4.93 -27.25 11.90
C ALA A 71 4.24 -25.97 12.40
N LYS A 72 4.98 -24.86 12.48
CA LYS A 72 4.42 -23.55 12.83
C LYS A 72 3.52 -22.99 11.73
N ALA A 73 3.84 -23.22 10.46
CA ALA A 73 3.00 -22.81 9.34
C ALA A 73 1.68 -23.59 9.29
N GLU A 74 1.69 -24.90 9.60
CA GLU A 74 0.45 -25.67 9.81
C GLU A 74 -0.40 -25.05 10.92
N LYS A 75 0.24 -24.73 12.06
CA LYS A 75 -0.45 -24.14 13.21
C LYS A 75 -1.01 -22.74 12.89
N PHE A 76 -0.31 -21.95 12.07
CA PHE A 76 -0.85 -20.69 11.55
C PHE A 76 -2.12 -20.94 10.75
N ALA A 77 -2.06 -21.82 9.76
CA ALA A 77 -3.18 -22.10 8.87
C ALA A 77 -4.40 -22.60 9.65
N GLN A 78 -4.18 -23.51 10.61
CA GLN A 78 -5.22 -24.01 11.50
C GLN A 78 -5.85 -22.88 12.32
N ARG A 79 -5.05 -22.16 13.13
CA ARG A 79 -5.55 -21.12 14.05
C ARG A 79 -6.28 -20.00 13.31
N TYR A 80 -5.73 -19.55 12.19
CA TYR A 80 -6.33 -18.45 11.45
C TYR A 80 -7.63 -18.87 10.77
N THR A 81 -7.68 -20.09 10.20
CA THR A 81 -8.92 -20.66 9.65
C THR A 81 -10.01 -20.80 10.73
N GLU A 82 -9.66 -21.32 11.91
CA GLU A 82 -10.60 -21.45 13.04
C GLU A 82 -11.19 -20.09 13.44
N ILE A 83 -10.36 -19.05 13.58
CA ILE A 83 -10.82 -17.69 13.90
C ILE A 83 -11.75 -17.11 12.82
N LEU A 84 -11.43 -17.32 11.55
CA LEU A 84 -12.25 -16.85 10.43
C LEU A 84 -13.62 -17.57 10.39
N GLU A 85 -13.65 -18.88 10.65
CA GLU A 85 -14.91 -19.63 10.76
C GLU A 85 -15.71 -19.24 12.01
N ASP A 86 -15.05 -18.94 13.13
CA ASP A 86 -15.71 -18.40 14.33
C ASP A 86 -16.39 -17.06 14.02
N LEU A 87 -15.73 -16.14 13.29
CA LEU A 87 -16.31 -14.86 12.87
C LEU A 87 -17.54 -15.01 11.96
N LYS A 88 -17.61 -16.07 11.14
CA LYS A 88 -18.83 -16.38 10.37
C LYS A 88 -19.97 -16.82 11.26
N ASN A 89 -19.67 -17.60 12.31
CA ASN A 89 -20.67 -18.16 13.22
C ASN A 89 -21.14 -17.14 14.26
N ASP A 90 -20.24 -16.30 14.75
CA ASP A 90 -20.47 -15.25 15.74
C ASP A 90 -19.66 -14.00 15.37
N PRO A 91 -20.28 -12.97 14.74
CA PRO A 91 -19.58 -11.76 14.32
C PRO A 91 -18.92 -10.99 15.48
N GLU A 92 -19.41 -11.12 16.71
CA GLU A 92 -18.85 -10.43 17.89
C GLU A 92 -17.63 -11.17 18.48
N SER A 93 -17.30 -12.36 17.97
CA SER A 93 -16.13 -13.11 18.38
C SER A 93 -14.83 -12.41 17.98
N HIS A 94 -13.74 -12.72 18.68
CA HIS A 94 -12.38 -12.25 18.34
C HIS A 94 -12.24 -10.73 18.14
N GLY A 95 -13.11 -9.93 18.79
CA GLY A 95 -13.11 -8.47 18.71
C GLY A 95 -13.86 -7.88 17.51
N GLY A 96 -14.73 -8.66 16.86
CA GLY A 96 -15.60 -8.17 15.79
C GLY A 96 -16.78 -7.30 16.28
N PRO A 97 -17.71 -6.92 15.39
CA PRO A 97 -17.86 -7.34 13.98
C PRO A 97 -16.64 -7.05 13.10
N PRO A 98 -16.31 -7.94 12.14
CA PRO A 98 -15.08 -7.80 11.37
C PRO A 98 -15.14 -6.63 10.37
N ASP A 99 -13.97 -6.03 10.17
CA ASP A 99 -13.65 -5.17 9.03
C ASP A 99 -12.29 -5.58 8.44
N CYS A 100 -11.84 -4.90 7.37
CA CYS A 100 -10.56 -5.25 6.73
C CYS A 100 -9.36 -5.14 7.69
N ILE A 101 -9.37 -4.13 8.57
CA ILE A 101 -8.30 -3.92 9.55
C ILE A 101 -8.23 -5.10 10.52
N LEU A 102 -9.36 -5.52 11.09
CA LEU A 102 -9.39 -6.64 12.04
C LEU A 102 -8.91 -7.93 11.38
N LEU A 103 -9.40 -8.25 10.17
CA LEU A 103 -9.01 -9.46 9.45
C LEU A 103 -7.50 -9.47 9.14
N CYS A 104 -6.94 -8.35 8.69
CA CYS A 104 -5.49 -8.21 8.51
C CYS A 104 -4.73 -8.38 9.82
N ARG A 105 -5.21 -7.75 10.91
CA ARG A 105 -4.56 -7.77 12.22
C ARG A 105 -4.51 -9.18 12.80
N LEU A 106 -5.60 -9.93 12.75
CA LEU A 106 -5.67 -11.31 13.23
C LEU A 106 -4.65 -12.20 12.51
N ARG A 107 -4.52 -12.06 11.17
CA ARG A 107 -3.51 -12.78 10.38
C ARG A 107 -2.10 -12.52 10.88
N GLU A 108 -1.74 -11.24 11.01
CA GLU A 108 -0.39 -10.81 11.41
C GLU A 108 -0.07 -11.21 12.86
N GLN A 109 -1.03 -11.07 13.78
CA GLN A 109 -0.86 -11.47 15.18
C GLN A 109 -0.49 -12.95 15.30
N ILE A 110 -1.20 -13.84 14.60
CA ILE A 110 -0.95 -15.29 14.68
C ILE A 110 0.43 -15.65 14.12
N LEU A 111 0.81 -15.09 12.97
CA LEU A 111 2.16 -15.29 12.39
C LEU A 111 3.24 -14.87 13.40
N ARG A 112 3.09 -13.68 13.99
CA ARG A 112 4.05 -13.11 14.95
C ARG A 112 4.13 -13.91 16.24
N GLU A 113 3.00 -14.38 16.77
CA GLU A 113 2.96 -15.25 17.96
C GLU A 113 3.66 -16.60 17.75
N LEU A 114 3.61 -17.13 16.53
CA LEU A 114 4.31 -18.37 16.16
C LEU A 114 5.81 -18.14 15.91
N GLY A 115 6.25 -16.89 15.94
CA GLY A 115 7.65 -16.49 15.82
C GLY A 115 8.08 -16.14 14.41
N PHE A 116 7.15 -16.07 13.45
CA PHE A 116 7.44 -15.51 12.14
C PHE A 116 7.58 -13.98 12.26
N ARG A 117 8.62 -13.42 11.64
CA ARG A 117 8.85 -11.97 11.63
C ARG A 117 8.57 -11.36 10.28
N ASP A 118 9.10 -11.98 9.22
CA ASP A 118 8.93 -11.52 7.84
C ASP A 118 9.04 -12.71 6.89
N ILE A 119 7.92 -13.40 6.69
CA ILE A 119 7.89 -14.55 5.78
C ILE A 119 8.13 -14.14 4.31
N PHE A 120 8.03 -12.85 3.99
CA PHE A 120 8.25 -12.31 2.64
C PHE A 120 9.67 -11.75 2.44
N LYS A 121 10.53 -11.75 3.45
CA LYS A 121 11.83 -11.06 3.40
C LYS A 121 12.66 -11.41 2.16
N LYS A 122 12.84 -12.71 1.91
CA LYS A 122 13.64 -13.19 0.77
C LYS A 122 13.13 -12.66 -0.57
N VAL A 123 11.82 -12.72 -0.79
CA VAL A 123 11.25 -12.23 -2.06
C VAL A 123 11.36 -10.71 -2.17
N LYS A 124 11.21 -9.97 -1.06
CA LYS A 124 11.37 -8.52 -1.06
C LYS A 124 12.79 -8.15 -1.46
N ASP A 125 13.79 -8.83 -0.89
CA ASP A 125 15.20 -8.59 -1.22
C ASP A 125 15.52 -8.92 -2.69
N ASP A 126 15.02 -10.05 -3.20
CA ASP A 126 15.20 -10.45 -4.60
C ASP A 126 14.56 -9.43 -5.57
N GLU A 127 13.33 -8.99 -5.29
CA GLU A 127 12.63 -8.00 -6.13
C GLU A 127 13.24 -6.60 -6.00
N ASN A 128 13.69 -6.20 -4.81
CA ASN A 128 14.42 -4.95 -4.61
C ASN A 128 15.71 -4.91 -5.43
N ALA A 129 16.49 -6.00 -5.42
CA ALA A 129 17.74 -6.08 -6.18
C ALA A 129 17.48 -5.96 -7.70
N LYS A 130 16.47 -6.66 -8.22
CA LYS A 130 16.06 -6.55 -9.63
C LYS A 130 15.61 -5.13 -9.98
N ALA A 131 14.75 -4.52 -9.15
CA ALA A 131 14.22 -3.20 -9.41
C ALA A 131 15.32 -2.13 -9.35
N ILE A 132 16.26 -2.20 -8.39
CA ILE A 132 17.42 -1.28 -8.34
C ILE A 132 18.22 -1.35 -9.65
N SER A 133 18.43 -2.55 -10.21
CA SER A 133 19.19 -2.68 -11.48
C SER A 133 18.50 -2.03 -12.69
N LEU A 134 17.19 -1.77 -12.63
CA LEU A 134 16.40 -1.15 -13.70
C LEU A 134 16.14 0.34 -13.47
N PHE A 135 16.48 0.87 -12.29
CA PHE A 135 16.08 2.19 -11.84
C PHE A 135 16.51 3.31 -12.80
N GLU A 136 17.80 3.34 -13.17
CA GLU A 136 18.34 4.39 -14.04
C GLU A 136 17.69 4.42 -15.42
N ASP A 137 17.42 3.24 -16.00
CA ASP A 137 16.78 3.14 -17.31
C ASP A 137 15.34 3.66 -17.27
N VAL A 138 14.58 3.30 -16.23
CA VAL A 138 13.22 3.81 -16.02
C VAL A 138 13.23 5.33 -15.83
N VAL A 139 14.17 5.86 -15.04
CA VAL A 139 14.29 7.32 -14.86
C VAL A 139 14.65 8.01 -16.18
N ARG A 140 15.60 7.46 -16.96
CA ARG A 140 15.99 8.04 -18.26
C ARG A 140 14.83 8.08 -19.25
N LEU A 141 13.98 7.05 -19.27
CA LEU A 141 12.79 7.02 -20.10
C LEU A 141 11.77 8.10 -19.71
N ASN A 142 11.58 8.34 -18.42
CA ASN A 142 10.73 9.44 -17.94
C ASN A 142 11.33 10.82 -18.29
N ASP A 143 12.64 10.99 -18.09
CA ASP A 143 13.34 12.26 -18.37
C ASP A 143 13.35 12.61 -19.87
N ALA A 144 13.26 11.61 -20.76
CA ALA A 144 13.20 11.81 -22.21
C ALA A 144 11.83 12.32 -22.71
N ILE A 145 10.80 12.36 -21.88
CA ILE A 145 9.48 12.90 -22.24
C ILE A 145 9.54 14.42 -22.05
N ASP A 146 9.56 15.21 -23.13
CA ASP A 146 9.68 16.68 -23.05
C ASP A 146 8.46 17.37 -22.41
N ASP A 147 7.25 16.91 -22.75
CA ASP A 147 6.02 17.51 -22.25
C ASP A 147 5.72 17.07 -20.80
N ASP A 148 5.67 18.04 -19.88
CA ASP A 148 5.46 17.81 -18.45
C ASP A 148 4.15 17.05 -18.15
N ARG A 149 3.08 17.29 -18.93
CA ARG A 149 1.78 16.60 -18.73
C ARG A 149 1.89 15.12 -19.10
N ASN A 150 2.58 14.82 -20.19
CA ASN A 150 2.83 13.44 -20.61
C ASN A 150 3.81 12.75 -19.67
N ARG A 151 4.81 13.48 -19.15
CA ARG A 151 5.77 12.94 -18.18
C ARG A 151 5.09 12.52 -16.89
N VAL A 152 4.25 13.39 -16.30
CA VAL A 152 3.51 13.03 -15.08
C VAL A 152 2.50 11.89 -15.32
N GLU A 153 1.85 11.84 -16.49
CA GLU A 153 1.02 10.70 -16.85
C GLU A 153 1.82 9.39 -16.88
N ASN A 154 3.02 9.41 -17.47
CA ASN A 154 3.88 8.22 -17.53
C ASN A 154 4.35 7.79 -16.14
N LEU A 155 4.66 8.73 -15.25
CA LEU A 155 5.01 8.46 -13.85
C LEU A 155 3.84 7.83 -13.08
N VAL A 156 2.61 8.37 -13.24
CA VAL A 156 1.39 7.80 -12.63
C VAL A 156 1.13 6.38 -13.13
N ARG A 157 1.31 6.13 -14.44
CA ARG A 157 1.24 4.77 -15.00
C ARG A 157 2.34 3.88 -14.42
N GLY A 158 3.53 4.42 -14.17
CA GLY A 158 4.62 3.71 -13.49
C GLY A 158 4.24 3.25 -12.08
N ILE A 159 3.59 4.09 -11.29
CA ILE A 159 3.08 3.72 -9.95
C ILE A 159 2.07 2.58 -10.07
N LEU A 160 1.05 2.72 -10.94
CA LEU A 160 0.03 1.68 -11.14
C LEU A 160 0.61 0.35 -11.64
N ALA A 161 1.62 0.41 -12.51
CA ALA A 161 2.31 -0.77 -13.04
C ALA A 161 3.22 -1.45 -12.01
N GLY A 162 3.84 -0.67 -11.13
CA GLY A 162 4.62 -1.17 -10.00
C GLY A 162 3.73 -1.91 -9.00
N ASN A 163 2.57 -1.32 -8.68
CA ASN A 163 1.61 -1.88 -7.75
C ASN A 163 0.96 -3.20 -8.23
N ILE A 164 1.10 -3.59 -9.51
CA ILE A 164 0.67 -4.93 -9.99
C ILE A 164 1.44 -6.05 -9.28
N PHE A 165 2.69 -5.81 -8.89
CA PHE A 165 3.52 -6.78 -8.20
C PHE A 165 3.15 -6.88 -6.71
N ASP A 166 1.99 -7.48 -6.45
CA ASP A 166 1.45 -7.70 -5.11
C ASP A 166 1.39 -9.20 -4.81
N LEU A 167 2.14 -9.61 -3.79
CA LEU A 167 2.26 -11.00 -3.37
C LEU A 167 1.26 -11.38 -2.28
N GLY A 168 0.40 -10.44 -1.87
CA GLY A 168 -0.74 -10.63 -0.98
C GLY A 168 -1.98 -11.18 -1.68
N SER A 169 -2.09 -11.02 -3.00
CA SER A 169 -3.17 -11.63 -3.81
C SER A 169 -2.78 -13.01 -4.33
N ALA A 170 -3.53 -14.04 -3.94
CA ALA A 170 -3.28 -15.43 -4.34
C ALA A 170 -3.27 -15.62 -5.88
N GLN A 171 -4.12 -14.87 -6.59
CA GLN A 171 -4.25 -14.97 -8.05
C GLN A 171 -3.05 -14.37 -8.80
N LEU A 172 -2.49 -13.27 -8.29
CA LEU A 172 -1.32 -12.62 -8.91
C LEU A 172 -0.06 -13.46 -8.71
N ALA A 173 0.13 -14.04 -7.52
CA ALA A 173 1.28 -14.89 -7.22
C ALA A 173 1.45 -16.06 -8.23
N GLU A 174 0.35 -16.67 -8.69
CA GLU A 174 0.38 -17.78 -9.66
C GLU A 174 0.68 -17.31 -11.11
N VAL A 175 0.17 -16.15 -11.51
CA VAL A 175 0.40 -15.59 -12.85
C VAL A 175 1.86 -15.15 -13.02
N PHE A 176 2.45 -14.53 -11.99
CA PHE A 176 3.82 -14.05 -12.05
C PHE A 176 4.88 -15.16 -12.03
N ALA A 177 4.60 -16.29 -11.39
CA ALA A 177 5.50 -17.44 -11.40
C ALA A 177 5.71 -18.05 -12.80
N LYS A 178 4.82 -17.75 -13.77
CA LYS A 178 4.85 -18.33 -15.12
C LYS A 178 5.46 -17.43 -16.19
N ASP A 179 5.24 -16.11 -16.13
CA ASP A 179 5.41 -15.26 -17.33
C ASP A 179 6.60 -14.28 -17.35
N GLY A 180 7.37 -14.13 -16.26
CA GLY A 180 8.63 -13.36 -16.28
C GLY A 180 8.53 -11.95 -16.90
N MET A 181 7.42 -11.25 -16.63
CA MET A 181 7.09 -9.96 -17.25
C MET A 181 8.01 -8.82 -16.81
N SER A 182 8.46 -7.98 -17.76
CA SER A 182 9.23 -6.76 -17.46
C SER A 182 8.34 -5.61 -17.00
N PHE A 183 8.84 -4.77 -16.07
CA PHE A 183 8.12 -3.59 -15.56
C PHE A 183 7.61 -2.67 -16.69
N LEU A 184 8.45 -2.41 -17.69
CA LEU A 184 8.08 -1.58 -18.85
C LEU A 184 6.94 -2.19 -19.68
N ALA A 185 6.89 -3.53 -19.81
CA ALA A 185 5.78 -4.20 -20.47
C ALA A 185 4.50 -4.11 -19.63
N SER A 186 4.60 -4.17 -18.31
CA SER A 186 3.46 -3.97 -17.40
C SER A 186 2.84 -2.57 -17.54
N CYS A 187 3.66 -1.53 -17.67
CA CYS A 187 3.19 -0.16 -17.94
C CYS A 187 2.30 -0.07 -19.20
N GLN A 188 2.63 -0.85 -20.23
CA GLN A 188 1.89 -0.86 -21.51
C GLN A 188 0.62 -1.72 -21.46
N LYS A 189 0.54 -2.66 -20.52
CA LYS A 189 -0.61 -3.58 -20.37
C LYS A 189 -1.68 -3.08 -19.39
N LEU A 190 -1.47 -1.93 -18.76
CA LEU A 190 -2.51 -1.28 -17.94
C LEU A 190 -3.80 -1.12 -18.74
N ILE A 191 -4.93 -1.29 -18.06
CA ILE A 191 -6.24 -1.10 -18.66
C ILE A 191 -6.35 0.33 -19.22
N SER A 192 -6.93 0.44 -20.42
CA SER A 192 -7.15 1.73 -21.07
C SER A 192 -8.13 2.60 -20.28
N ARG A 193 -7.82 3.90 -20.20
CA ARG A 193 -8.71 4.92 -19.63
C ARG A 193 -10.05 4.99 -20.41
N PRO A 194 -11.17 5.40 -19.78
CA PRO A 194 -11.27 5.82 -18.38
C PRO A 194 -11.11 4.64 -17.42
N TRP A 195 -10.39 4.88 -16.34
CA TRP A 195 -10.33 3.95 -15.21
C TRP A 195 -11.60 4.03 -14.34
N VAL A 196 -11.78 3.08 -13.42
CA VAL A 196 -12.97 3.07 -12.54
C VAL A 196 -13.10 4.35 -11.70
N ILE A 197 -11.97 4.94 -11.29
CA ILE A 197 -11.89 6.32 -10.80
C ILE A 197 -10.71 6.98 -11.51
N ASP A 198 -10.96 8.04 -12.27
CA ASP A 198 -9.99 8.63 -13.18
C ASP A 198 -10.01 10.16 -13.12
N ASP A 199 -9.34 10.71 -12.10
CA ASP A 199 -9.14 12.16 -11.93
C ASP A 199 -7.79 12.64 -12.52
N LEU A 200 -7.15 11.83 -13.37
CA LEU A 200 -5.79 12.08 -13.85
C LEU A 200 -5.70 13.36 -14.70
N ASP A 201 -6.71 13.68 -15.51
CA ASP A 201 -6.66 14.89 -16.34
C ASP A 201 -6.76 16.18 -15.51
N THR A 202 -7.53 16.15 -14.42
CA THR A 202 -7.59 17.23 -13.43
C THR A 202 -6.22 17.38 -12.76
N PHE A 203 -5.64 16.27 -12.28
CA PHE A 203 -4.32 16.28 -11.66
C PHE A 203 -3.24 16.78 -12.63
N LYS A 204 -3.24 16.34 -13.90
CA LYS A 204 -2.31 16.83 -14.94
C LYS A 204 -2.41 18.34 -15.16
N THR A 205 -3.61 18.90 -15.02
CA THR A 205 -3.81 20.35 -15.14
C THR A 205 -3.24 21.07 -13.93
N ASN A 206 -3.52 20.58 -12.72
CA ASN A 206 -2.98 21.16 -11.49
C ASN A 206 -1.47 20.94 -11.35
N TRP A 207 -0.93 19.85 -11.87
CA TRP A 207 0.51 19.59 -11.90
C TRP A 207 1.28 20.72 -12.59
N ILE A 208 0.72 21.30 -13.65
CA ILE A 208 1.32 22.42 -14.39
C ILE A 208 1.10 23.76 -13.67
N ASN A 209 -0.08 23.95 -13.08
CA ASN A 209 -0.52 25.24 -12.57
C ASN A 209 -0.22 25.47 -11.08
N LYS A 210 -0.02 24.39 -10.31
CA LYS A 210 0.27 24.41 -8.87
C LYS A 210 1.71 24.00 -8.60
N SER A 211 2.24 24.51 -7.51
CA SER A 211 3.52 24.11 -6.95
C SER A 211 3.30 23.69 -5.50
N TRP A 212 3.18 22.38 -5.28
CA TRP A 212 3.20 21.81 -3.93
C TRP A 212 4.59 22.00 -3.32
N LYS A 213 4.62 22.39 -2.05
CA LYS A 213 5.85 22.61 -1.28
C LYS A 213 6.26 21.37 -0.53
N LYS A 214 5.31 20.54 -0.11
CA LYS A 214 5.60 19.33 0.66
C LYS A 214 4.57 18.23 0.44
N ALA A 215 5.05 17.11 -0.07
CA ALA A 215 4.27 15.90 -0.30
C ALA A 215 4.58 14.83 0.76
N VAL A 216 3.54 14.17 1.26
CA VAL A 216 3.67 12.95 2.08
C VAL A 216 3.10 11.79 1.27
N ILE A 217 3.89 10.74 1.04
CA ILE A 217 3.51 9.57 0.26
C ILE A 217 3.55 8.35 1.17
N PHE A 218 2.40 7.75 1.44
CA PHE A 218 2.30 6.45 2.11
C PHE A 218 2.51 5.37 1.07
N VAL A 219 3.64 4.68 1.17
CA VAL A 219 4.08 3.68 0.18
C VAL A 219 3.53 2.29 0.50
N ASP A 220 3.43 1.46 -0.53
CA ASP A 220 2.91 0.09 -0.45
C ASP A 220 4.03 -0.95 -0.54
N ASN A 221 4.26 -1.56 -1.71
CA ASN A 221 5.09 -2.76 -1.84
C ASN A 221 6.58 -2.47 -2.01
N SER A 222 7.40 -3.45 -1.63
CA SER A 222 8.80 -3.53 -2.04
C SER A 222 8.95 -3.81 -3.54
N GLY A 223 10.18 -3.74 -4.06
CA GLY A 223 10.51 -4.10 -5.43
C GLY A 223 10.12 -3.02 -6.42
N ALA A 224 9.58 -3.42 -7.57
CA ALA A 224 9.24 -2.53 -8.67
C ALA A 224 8.26 -1.42 -8.27
N ASP A 225 7.41 -1.66 -7.29
CA ASP A 225 6.43 -0.69 -6.80
C ASP A 225 7.10 0.57 -6.25
N VAL A 226 7.77 0.47 -5.09
CA VAL A 226 8.46 1.60 -4.50
C VAL A 226 9.66 2.08 -5.33
N ILE A 227 10.44 1.18 -5.95
CA ILE A 227 11.68 1.54 -6.65
C ILE A 227 11.45 2.09 -8.06
N LEU A 228 10.52 1.52 -8.84
CA LEU A 228 10.32 1.92 -10.25
C LEU A 228 9.03 2.75 -10.46
N GLY A 229 8.09 2.73 -9.51
CA GLY A 229 6.90 3.56 -9.50
C GLY A 229 7.06 4.81 -8.64
N ILE A 230 7.13 4.62 -7.32
CA ILE A 230 7.10 5.74 -6.36
C ILE A 230 8.36 6.60 -6.41
N LEU A 231 9.55 6.00 -6.38
CA LEU A 231 10.80 6.76 -6.31
C LEU A 231 11.04 7.65 -7.54
N PRO A 232 10.73 7.24 -8.79
CA PRO A 232 10.76 8.15 -9.93
C PRO A 232 9.74 9.30 -9.82
N PHE A 233 8.54 9.04 -9.29
CA PHE A 233 7.55 10.09 -9.05
C PHE A 233 7.99 11.07 -7.95
N ALA A 234 8.54 10.56 -6.84
CA ALA A 234 9.12 11.37 -5.77
C ALA A 234 10.33 12.17 -6.27
N ARG A 235 11.18 11.59 -7.12
CA ARG A 235 12.28 12.30 -7.79
C ARG A 235 11.76 13.46 -8.64
N GLU A 236 10.66 13.27 -9.37
CA GLU A 236 10.07 14.34 -10.16
C GLU A 236 9.53 15.48 -9.28
N LEU A 237 8.90 15.17 -8.15
CA LEU A 237 8.49 16.15 -7.16
C LEU A 237 9.68 16.96 -6.63
N LEU A 238 10.80 16.29 -6.27
CA LEU A 238 12.03 16.95 -5.85
C LEU A 238 12.60 17.86 -6.95
N ARG A 239 12.60 17.39 -8.21
CA ARG A 239 13.05 18.17 -9.36
C ARG A 239 12.23 19.45 -9.56
N ARG A 240 10.96 19.44 -9.14
CA ARG A 240 10.05 20.60 -9.16
C ARG A 240 10.12 21.45 -7.88
N GLY A 241 11.02 21.12 -6.95
CA GLY A 241 11.25 21.86 -5.71
C GLY A 241 10.32 21.51 -4.55
N THR A 242 9.63 20.37 -4.63
CA THR A 242 8.76 19.86 -3.56
C THR A 242 9.58 19.03 -2.57
N GLN A 243 9.44 19.27 -1.27
CA GLN A 243 9.95 18.36 -0.24
C GLN A 243 9.10 17.09 -0.22
N VAL A 244 9.70 15.92 -0.09
CA VAL A 244 8.97 14.65 -0.12
C VAL A 244 9.25 13.84 1.14
N VAL A 245 8.19 13.36 1.79
CA VAL A 245 8.25 12.41 2.89
C VAL A 245 7.66 11.09 2.43
N LEU A 246 8.45 10.02 2.42
CA LEU A 246 7.98 8.66 2.17
C LEU A 246 7.67 7.96 3.51
N ALA A 247 6.40 7.67 3.75
CA ALA A 247 5.92 7.01 4.96
C ALA A 247 5.76 5.51 4.72
N ALA A 248 6.58 4.70 5.39
CA ALA A 248 6.62 3.24 5.26
C ALA A 248 6.22 2.54 6.57
N ASN A 249 5.93 1.24 6.52
CA ASN A 249 5.53 0.48 7.70
C ASN A 249 6.64 0.38 8.75
N ASP A 250 6.27 0.34 10.02
CA ASP A 250 7.18 0.01 11.13
C ASP A 250 7.60 -1.46 11.06
N MET A 251 6.61 -2.33 10.83
CA MET A 251 6.78 -3.78 10.86
C MET A 251 6.37 -4.42 9.53
N PRO A 252 6.98 -5.56 9.16
CA PRO A 252 6.58 -6.30 7.97
C PRO A 252 5.10 -6.71 8.02
N SER A 253 4.42 -6.49 6.90
CA SER A 253 3.14 -7.10 6.58
C SER A 253 3.13 -7.38 5.08
N ILE A 254 2.86 -8.64 4.72
CA ILE A 254 2.98 -9.12 3.33
C ILE A 254 4.34 -8.69 2.72
N ASN A 255 4.36 -8.14 1.51
CA ASN A 255 5.54 -7.67 0.80
C ASN A 255 5.71 -6.13 0.87
N ASP A 256 5.01 -5.48 1.78
CA ASP A 256 5.12 -4.05 2.02
C ASP A 256 6.56 -3.68 2.40
N VAL A 257 6.99 -2.52 1.92
CA VAL A 257 8.30 -1.98 2.30
C VAL A 257 8.22 -1.40 3.72
N THR A 258 9.17 -1.78 4.57
CA THR A 258 9.30 -1.20 5.91
C THR A 258 10.20 0.03 5.92
N TYR A 259 10.09 0.85 6.96
CA TYR A 259 10.92 2.04 7.17
C TYR A 259 12.43 1.73 7.08
N PRO A 260 12.98 0.72 7.78
CA PRO A 260 14.40 0.40 7.67
C PRO A 260 14.79 -0.02 6.26
N GLU A 261 13.96 -0.83 5.59
CA GLU A 261 14.22 -1.29 4.22
C GLU A 261 14.20 -0.12 3.23
N LEU A 262 13.27 0.83 3.39
CA LEU A 262 13.19 1.99 2.51
C LEU A 262 14.37 2.95 2.71
N VAL A 263 14.85 3.12 3.94
CA VAL A 263 16.09 3.86 4.22
C VAL A 263 17.27 3.23 3.46
N ASP A 264 17.41 1.90 3.52
CA ASP A 264 18.47 1.18 2.82
C ASP A 264 18.35 1.30 1.28
N ILE A 265 17.13 1.21 0.74
CA ILE A 265 16.87 1.37 -0.70
C ILE A 265 17.25 2.79 -1.15
N VAL A 266 16.76 3.82 -0.45
CA VAL A 266 17.07 5.22 -0.78
C VAL A 266 18.56 5.49 -0.68
N SER A 267 19.24 4.92 0.32
CA SER A 267 20.70 5.05 0.45
C SER A 267 21.46 4.43 -0.71
N LYS A 268 20.99 3.32 -1.29
CA LYS A 268 21.62 2.66 -2.44
C LYS A 268 21.43 3.43 -3.75
N LEU A 269 20.34 4.20 -3.86
CA LEU A 269 20.01 4.97 -5.07
C LEU A 269 20.61 6.38 -5.07
N LYS A 270 21.06 6.88 -3.91
CA LYS A 270 21.78 8.15 -3.80
C LYS A 270 23.24 7.98 -4.22
N ASP A 271 23.73 8.94 -5.01
CA ASP A 271 25.15 9.04 -5.34
C ASP A 271 25.94 9.73 -4.20
N GLU A 272 27.26 9.87 -4.39
CA GLU A 272 28.17 10.50 -3.43
C GLU A 272 27.83 11.97 -3.12
N LYS A 273 27.07 12.64 -4.01
CA LYS A 273 26.61 14.02 -3.84
C LYS A 273 25.24 14.08 -3.16
N GLY A 274 24.66 12.94 -2.79
CA GLY A 274 23.32 12.86 -2.23
C GLY A 274 22.22 13.08 -3.27
N GLN A 275 22.51 12.89 -4.56
CA GLN A 275 21.55 13.03 -5.65
C GLN A 275 20.98 11.68 -6.06
N ILE A 276 19.74 11.68 -6.54
CA ILE A 276 19.11 10.52 -7.19
C ILE A 276 19.05 10.82 -8.68
N PHE A 277 19.97 10.21 -9.44
CA PHE A 277 20.10 10.40 -10.88
C PHE A 277 20.10 11.89 -11.30
N GLY A 278 21.00 12.68 -10.71
CA GLY A 278 21.17 14.11 -11.00
C GLY A 278 20.18 15.07 -10.34
N VAL A 279 19.21 14.58 -9.57
CA VAL A 279 18.28 15.42 -8.79
C VAL A 279 18.70 15.43 -7.32
N ASP A 280 18.85 16.62 -6.74
CA ASP A 280 19.16 16.76 -5.31
C ASP A 280 18.08 16.12 -4.43
N ALA A 281 18.49 15.21 -3.55
CA ALA A 281 17.59 14.46 -2.68
C ALA A 281 17.73 14.87 -1.20
N SER A 282 18.18 16.10 -0.94
CA SER A 282 18.20 16.70 0.40
C SER A 282 16.78 16.93 0.94
N GLY A 283 15.82 17.20 0.05
CA GLY A 283 14.40 17.33 0.36
C GLY A 283 13.65 16.00 0.51
N LEU A 284 14.31 14.84 0.36
CA LEU A 284 13.70 13.53 0.50
C LEU A 284 13.92 12.97 1.91
N LEU A 285 12.82 12.77 2.63
CA LEU A 285 12.79 12.17 3.96
C LEU A 285 12.08 10.81 3.90
N VAL A 286 12.53 9.88 4.73
CA VAL A 286 11.85 8.60 4.96
C VAL A 286 11.34 8.63 6.40
N ALA A 287 10.08 8.23 6.61
CA ALA A 287 9.41 8.29 7.90
C ALA A 287 8.81 6.92 8.24
N ASN A 288 8.94 6.54 9.51
CA ASN A 288 8.22 5.39 10.04
C ASN A 288 6.77 5.80 10.30
N SER A 289 5.81 5.15 9.65
CA SER A 289 4.39 5.44 9.84
C SER A 289 3.83 4.93 11.17
N GLY A 290 4.52 4.01 11.85
CA GLY A 290 3.98 3.27 13.01
C GLY A 290 3.04 2.13 12.62
N ASN A 291 2.75 1.95 11.32
CA ASN A 291 1.81 0.96 10.83
C ASN A 291 2.47 -0.43 10.69
N ASP A 292 1.70 -1.47 10.93
CA ASP A 292 2.14 -2.87 10.88
C ASP A 292 1.19 -3.77 10.07
N LEU A 293 0.35 -3.18 9.22
CA LEU A 293 -0.67 -3.84 8.40
C LEU A 293 -0.53 -3.45 6.92
N PRO A 294 -1.19 -4.16 5.99
CA PRO A 294 -1.22 -3.78 4.57
C PRO A 294 -2.30 -2.73 4.27
N VAL A 295 -3.11 -2.40 5.27
CA VAL A 295 -4.06 -1.29 5.31
C VAL A 295 -3.58 -0.27 6.34
N ILE A 296 -4.16 0.94 6.39
CA ILE A 296 -3.76 1.94 7.39
C ILE A 296 -4.95 2.73 7.96
N ASP A 297 -4.96 2.84 9.28
CA ASP A 297 -5.84 3.72 10.04
C ASP A 297 -5.09 5.03 10.36
N LEU A 298 -5.48 6.12 9.71
CA LEU A 298 -4.86 7.43 9.86
C LEU A 298 -5.20 8.12 11.18
N THR A 299 -6.07 7.55 12.03
CA THR A 299 -6.21 8.00 13.43
C THR A 299 -5.03 7.58 14.29
N SER A 300 -4.19 6.64 13.81
CA SER A 300 -3.09 6.06 14.56
C SER A 300 -1.83 5.96 13.70
N VAL A 301 -1.12 7.08 13.56
CA VAL A 301 0.22 7.15 12.95
C VAL A 301 1.27 7.48 14.01
N SER A 302 2.55 7.26 13.70
CA SER A 302 3.64 7.64 14.59
C SER A 302 3.70 9.17 14.81
N PRO A 303 4.11 9.64 16.01
CA PRO A 303 4.36 11.05 16.27
C PRO A 303 5.39 11.67 15.32
N ASP A 304 6.39 10.91 14.89
CA ASP A 304 7.41 11.39 13.97
C ASP A 304 6.81 11.68 12.58
N LEU A 305 5.97 10.78 12.06
CA LEU A 305 5.25 11.03 10.81
C LEU A 305 4.29 12.21 10.95
N ALA A 306 3.55 12.29 12.06
CA ALA A 306 2.65 13.41 12.31
C ALA A 306 3.39 14.76 12.36
N TYR A 307 4.56 14.81 12.99
CA TYR A 307 5.41 16.00 12.99
C TYR A 307 5.87 16.35 11.58
N LEU A 308 6.37 15.37 10.83
CA LEU A 308 6.86 15.57 9.45
C LEU A 308 5.75 15.96 8.47
N ALA A 309 4.50 15.58 8.72
CA ALA A 309 3.37 15.84 7.81
C ALA A 309 2.60 17.13 8.11
N GLY A 310 2.88 17.81 9.22
CA GLY A 310 2.02 18.89 9.73
C GLY A 310 1.82 20.08 8.79
N ASP A 311 2.78 20.35 7.91
CA ASP A 311 2.79 21.42 6.91
C ASP A 311 2.73 20.90 5.46
N ALA A 312 2.39 19.62 5.26
CA ALA A 312 2.26 19.07 3.92
C ALA A 312 1.02 19.62 3.19
N ASP A 313 1.19 19.93 1.90
CA ASP A 313 0.15 20.45 1.02
C ASP A 313 -0.27 19.45 -0.08
N LEU A 314 0.33 18.26 -0.08
CA LEU A 314 -0.09 17.09 -0.87
C LEU A 314 0.06 15.79 -0.06
N VAL A 315 -0.99 14.97 -0.02
CA VAL A 315 -0.94 13.62 0.56
C VAL A 315 -1.24 12.57 -0.50
N VAL A 316 -0.36 11.60 -0.67
CA VAL A 316 -0.54 10.47 -1.59
C VAL A 316 -0.67 9.20 -0.76
N LEU A 317 -1.78 8.49 -0.94
CA LEU A 317 -2.00 7.16 -0.41
C LEU A 317 -1.90 6.18 -1.57
N GLU A 318 -0.98 5.22 -1.46
CA GLU A 318 -0.69 4.27 -2.51
C GLU A 318 -1.10 2.84 -2.11
N GLY A 319 -1.57 2.07 -3.09
CA GLY A 319 -1.91 0.67 -2.94
C GLY A 319 -3.39 0.41 -2.65
N MET A 320 -3.84 -0.81 -2.95
CA MET A 320 -5.23 -1.20 -2.73
C MET A 320 -5.59 -1.15 -1.23
N GLY A 321 -4.73 -1.68 -0.36
CA GLY A 321 -5.01 -1.73 1.06
C GLY A 321 -5.13 -0.33 1.69
N ARG A 322 -4.12 0.53 1.50
CA ARG A 322 -4.04 1.86 2.13
C ARG A 322 -4.91 2.93 1.49
N ALA A 323 -5.22 2.81 0.19
CA ALA A 323 -5.86 3.87 -0.58
C ALA A 323 -7.27 3.50 -1.11
N ILE A 324 -7.61 2.21 -1.17
CA ILE A 324 -8.90 1.73 -1.68
C ILE A 324 -9.72 1.04 -0.59
N GLU A 325 -9.21 -0.03 0.01
CA GLU A 325 -9.87 -0.76 1.10
C GLU A 325 -9.95 0.08 2.37
N THR A 326 -8.93 0.91 2.58
CA THR A 326 -8.96 2.03 3.52
C THR A 326 -8.78 3.36 2.82
N ASN A 327 -9.33 4.43 3.40
CA ASN A 327 -9.06 5.83 3.07
C ASN A 327 -9.51 6.33 1.68
N LEU A 328 -10.22 5.57 0.85
CA LEU A 328 -10.62 6.03 -0.49
C LEU A 328 -11.40 7.35 -0.45
N TYR A 329 -12.25 7.50 0.56
CA TYR A 329 -13.11 8.66 0.75
C TYR A 329 -12.65 9.59 1.87
N VAL A 330 -11.41 9.45 2.38
CA VAL A 330 -10.90 10.35 3.42
C VAL A 330 -10.85 11.79 2.91
N GLN A 331 -11.39 12.69 3.72
CA GLN A 331 -11.25 14.13 3.53
C GLN A 331 -9.99 14.61 4.24
N MET A 332 -9.15 15.32 3.50
CA MET A 332 -7.89 15.88 3.98
C MET A 332 -7.97 17.41 3.96
N LYS A 333 -7.22 18.06 4.84
CA LYS A 333 -7.07 19.53 4.90
C LYS A 333 -6.25 20.11 3.73
N CYS A 334 -5.68 19.26 2.89
CA CYS A 334 -4.87 19.62 1.74
C CYS A 334 -5.23 18.73 0.53
N ASP A 335 -4.60 19.01 -0.62
CA ASP A 335 -4.74 18.16 -1.80
C ASP A 335 -4.36 16.71 -1.46
N SER A 336 -5.08 15.75 -2.04
CA SER A 336 -4.75 14.34 -1.85
C SER A 336 -4.98 13.48 -3.08
N ILE A 337 -4.15 12.44 -3.20
CA ILE A 337 -4.23 11.41 -4.24
C ILE A 337 -4.42 10.07 -3.56
N LYS A 338 -5.38 9.29 -4.02
CA LYS A 338 -5.52 7.86 -3.70
C LYS A 338 -5.28 7.10 -4.99
N ILE A 339 -4.20 6.32 -5.03
CA ILE A 339 -3.73 5.65 -6.23
C ILE A 339 -3.49 4.17 -5.94
N GLY A 340 -4.01 3.28 -6.78
CA GLY A 340 -3.81 1.85 -6.60
C GLY A 340 -4.52 1.03 -7.66
N MET A 341 -4.16 -0.25 -7.76
CA MET A 341 -4.82 -1.20 -8.64
C MET A 341 -5.83 -2.06 -7.88
N VAL A 342 -6.96 -2.38 -8.51
CA VAL A 342 -7.99 -3.26 -7.95
C VAL A 342 -7.59 -4.72 -8.16
N LYS A 343 -7.22 -5.43 -7.08
CA LYS A 343 -6.70 -6.82 -7.12
C LYS A 343 -7.65 -7.84 -6.49
N HIS A 344 -8.79 -7.38 -6.00
CA HIS A 344 -9.85 -8.22 -5.43
C HIS A 344 -11.17 -8.03 -6.19
N PRO A 345 -11.84 -9.13 -6.62
CA PRO A 345 -13.18 -9.05 -7.24
C PRO A 345 -14.21 -8.30 -6.40
N GLU A 346 -14.11 -8.41 -5.07
CA GLU A 346 -14.95 -7.77 -4.07
C GLU A 346 -14.82 -6.24 -4.14
N VAL A 347 -13.59 -5.76 -4.27
CA VAL A 347 -13.28 -4.33 -4.45
C VAL A 347 -13.75 -3.85 -5.82
N ALA A 348 -13.54 -4.65 -6.88
CA ALA A 348 -14.05 -4.33 -8.21
C ALA A 348 -15.58 -4.19 -8.21
N GLN A 349 -16.28 -5.13 -7.54
CA GLN A 349 -17.73 -5.10 -7.39
C GLN A 349 -18.19 -3.87 -6.62
N PHE A 350 -17.53 -3.53 -5.51
CA PHE A 350 -17.85 -2.35 -4.71
C PHE A 350 -17.72 -1.05 -5.53
N LEU A 351 -16.66 -0.93 -6.34
CA LEU A 351 -16.40 0.24 -7.16
C LEU A 351 -17.23 0.27 -8.46
N GLY A 352 -17.94 -0.82 -8.80
CA GLY A 352 -18.57 -0.97 -10.12
C GLY A 352 -17.56 -1.05 -11.27
N GLY A 353 -16.33 -1.49 -10.97
CA GLY A 353 -15.21 -1.59 -11.90
C GLY A 353 -14.90 -3.04 -12.31
N ARG A 354 -13.66 -3.26 -12.74
CA ARG A 354 -13.13 -4.57 -13.15
C ARG A 354 -11.98 -5.00 -12.26
N LEU A 355 -11.68 -6.30 -12.28
CA LEU A 355 -10.39 -6.77 -11.75
C LEU A 355 -9.27 -6.15 -12.59
N TYR A 356 -8.21 -5.69 -11.90
CA TYR A 356 -7.08 -4.94 -12.45
C TYR A 356 -7.42 -3.54 -13.00
N ASP A 357 -8.61 -3.03 -12.69
CA ASP A 357 -8.91 -1.62 -12.94
C ASP A 357 -8.05 -0.72 -12.05
N CYS A 358 -7.89 0.53 -12.45
CA CYS A 358 -7.05 1.48 -11.73
C CYS A 358 -7.91 2.48 -10.96
N VAL A 359 -7.48 2.85 -9.77
CA VAL A 359 -8.02 4.00 -9.05
C VAL A 359 -6.96 5.08 -9.11
N PHE A 360 -7.33 6.23 -9.67
CA PHE A 360 -6.62 7.48 -9.52
C PHE A 360 -7.62 8.53 -9.08
N LYS A 361 -7.77 8.69 -7.77
CA LYS A 361 -8.67 9.68 -7.17
C LYS A 361 -7.87 10.87 -6.71
N TYR A 362 -8.17 12.05 -7.23
CA TYR A 362 -7.54 13.31 -6.83
C TYR A 362 -8.58 14.25 -6.22
N ASN A 363 -8.32 14.68 -5.00
CA ASN A 363 -9.12 15.66 -4.29
C ASN A 363 -8.30 16.94 -4.14
N GLU A 364 -8.77 18.00 -4.79
CA GLU A 364 -8.27 19.36 -4.63
C GLU A 364 -8.99 20.06 -3.47
N VAL A 365 -8.26 20.82 -2.66
CA VAL A 365 -8.79 21.64 -1.54
C VAL A 365 -8.69 23.13 -1.84
#